data_AF-A0A8W8NHI6-F1
#
_entry.id   AF-A0A8W8NHI6-F1
#
_cell.length_a   1.000
_cell.length_b   1.000
_cell.length_c   1.000
_cell.angle_alpha   90.00
_cell.angle_beta   90.00
_cell.angle_gamma   90.00
#
_symmetry.space_group_name_H-M   'P 1'
#
loop_
_entity.id
_entity.type
_entity.pdbx_description
1 polymer ?
#
loop_
_entity_poly.entity_id
_entity_poly.type
_entity_poly.pdbx_seq_one_letter_code
_entity_poly.pdbx_strand_id
1 'polypeptide(L)'
;DSGLKCCSPKIDVQDTDDCLGLPILSRDTWGAAEPKLIENMTLPVTMFFIHHTATQSCDSTDSCGKLMRAIQRFHMNTRGWNDIAYSFLIGGDGRVYKGRGWDRVGSHTLHYDYVSLAVSFMGNFNNTMPAPAALAAADKLLMCAMQRKAITPSYSLYGHQDVRDTDCPGYTLYNAIRKWTHYNVTTDKDGPCLQKKGLCGPDYLPCDGEYQKGLCNGNPQRQCCVPKTEVLIPKPGIKNGGVDCFGNIMLLHPTGRKSGGLAESRRELDAHVNLAAKYKDCFEQIGAEMCLHPAVIAGVASRESNFGFSLTPDGWGDHHNAYGIMQCDVRKCPVCRFGLTCTQYKFDSCDHIGMMTQYVLIPLIRDVVSKFPNWLPEQHIQGGVAAYNFGIGNVRSWANLDVGTTDGDYSNDVIARAQWLVIGYNW
;
A
#
# COMPACT_ATOMS: atom_id res chain seq x y z
N ASP A 1 54.89 -23.71 -4.71
CA ASP A 1 54.11 -22.95 -5.72
C ASP A 1 53.61 -21.63 -5.16
N SER A 2 54.17 -20.52 -5.63
CA SER A 2 53.85 -19.14 -5.18
C SER A 2 52.80 -18.45 -6.06
N GLY A 3 51.91 -19.22 -6.70
CA GLY A 3 51.05 -18.76 -7.80
C GLY A 3 49.59 -18.43 -7.45
N LEU A 4 49.06 -18.92 -6.32
CA LEU A 4 47.64 -18.76 -5.97
C LEU A 4 47.41 -17.52 -5.10
N LYS A 5 46.81 -16.49 -5.70
CA LYS A 5 46.22 -15.34 -4.99
C LYS A 5 44.70 -15.42 -5.04
N CYS A 6 44.02 -15.06 -3.96
CA CYS A 6 42.56 -15.01 -3.94
C CYS A 6 42.06 -13.87 -4.85
N CYS A 7 41.21 -14.20 -5.83
CA CYS A 7 40.56 -13.20 -6.66
C CYS A 7 39.25 -12.76 -5.99
N SER A 8 39.33 -11.75 -5.12
CA SER A 8 38.14 -10.98 -4.76
C SER A 8 37.66 -10.24 -6.01
N PRO A 9 36.40 -10.40 -6.47
CA PRO A 9 35.92 -9.67 -7.62
C PRO A 9 35.94 -8.17 -7.30
N LYS A 10 36.60 -7.37 -8.15
CA LYS A 10 36.29 -5.95 -8.24
C LYS A 10 34.85 -5.85 -8.71
N ILE A 11 33.93 -5.60 -7.79
CA ILE A 11 32.59 -5.15 -8.15
C ILE A 11 32.77 -3.73 -8.65
N ASP A 12 32.83 -3.56 -9.98
CA ASP A 12 33.13 -2.27 -10.60
C ASP A 12 31.84 -1.44 -10.67
N VAL A 13 31.46 -0.87 -9.53
CA VAL A 13 30.20 -0.11 -9.37
C VAL A 13 30.36 1.30 -9.95
N GLN A 14 30.59 1.39 -11.27
CA GLN A 14 30.82 2.66 -11.99
C GLN A 14 29.60 3.61 -12.09
N ASP A 15 28.51 3.35 -11.34
CA ASP A 15 27.26 4.13 -11.32
C ASP A 15 26.86 4.45 -9.85
N THR A 16 27.85 4.60 -8.94
CA THR A 16 27.65 4.83 -7.48
C THR A 16 27.05 6.18 -7.12
N ASP A 17 27.39 7.23 -7.86
CA ASP A 17 27.43 8.59 -7.30
C ASP A 17 26.07 9.33 -7.27
N ASP A 18 25.01 8.79 -7.89
CA ASP A 18 23.73 9.50 -8.06
C ASP A 18 22.47 8.59 -7.96
N CYS A 19 22.50 7.57 -7.10
CA CYS A 19 21.37 6.63 -6.91
C CYS A 19 21.07 6.29 -5.42
N LEU A 20 21.15 7.25 -4.49
CA LEU A 20 20.82 7.03 -3.05
C LEU A 20 21.57 5.84 -2.40
N GLY A 21 22.78 5.54 -2.87
CA GLY A 21 23.58 4.38 -2.43
C GLY A 21 23.05 3.00 -2.87
N LEU A 22 22.18 2.94 -3.89
CA LEU A 22 21.72 1.70 -4.52
C LEU A 22 22.75 1.16 -5.52
N PRO A 23 23.42 0.02 -5.27
CA PRO A 23 24.40 -0.53 -6.20
C PRO A 23 23.69 -1.19 -7.40
N ILE A 24 23.70 -0.51 -8.55
CA ILE A 24 23.27 -1.07 -9.84
C ILE A 24 24.46 -1.80 -10.48
N LEU A 25 24.34 -3.11 -10.69
CA LEU A 25 25.40 -3.92 -11.29
C LEU A 25 25.46 -3.70 -12.80
N SER A 26 26.64 -3.36 -13.31
CA SER A 26 26.88 -3.07 -14.74
C SER A 26 26.68 -4.31 -15.62
N ARG A 27 26.50 -4.09 -16.93
CA ARG A 27 26.42 -5.16 -17.94
C ARG A 27 27.63 -6.09 -17.88
N ASP A 28 28.81 -5.51 -17.73
CA ASP A 28 30.08 -6.24 -17.64
C ASP A 28 30.15 -7.07 -16.35
N THR A 29 29.65 -6.53 -15.24
CA THR A 29 29.61 -7.22 -13.93
C THR A 29 28.82 -8.54 -13.98
N TRP A 30 27.74 -8.60 -14.76
CA TRP A 30 26.99 -9.85 -14.99
C TRP A 30 27.38 -10.59 -16.28
N GLY A 31 28.36 -10.10 -17.04
CA GLY A 31 28.86 -10.75 -18.26
C GLY A 31 27.84 -10.76 -19.41
N ALA A 32 27.27 -9.59 -19.70
CA ALA A 32 26.36 -9.41 -20.83
C ALA A 32 27.03 -9.68 -22.19
N ALA A 33 26.23 -10.11 -23.16
CA ALA A 33 26.56 -9.97 -24.58
C ALA A 33 26.28 -8.53 -25.07
N GLU A 34 26.94 -8.15 -26.16
CA GLU A 34 26.63 -6.91 -26.88
C GLU A 34 25.23 -6.94 -27.50
N PRO A 35 24.47 -5.83 -27.48
CA PRO A 35 23.20 -5.72 -28.18
C PRO A 35 23.40 -5.72 -29.70
N LYS A 36 22.50 -6.35 -30.46
CA LYS A 36 22.55 -6.39 -31.94
C LYS A 36 22.32 -5.02 -32.59
N LEU A 37 21.53 -4.19 -31.93
CA LEU A 37 21.17 -2.84 -32.31
C LEU A 37 20.87 -2.05 -31.03
N ILE A 38 21.21 -0.77 -31.03
CA ILE A 38 20.94 0.15 -29.93
C ILE A 38 20.03 1.27 -30.44
N GLU A 39 18.90 1.44 -29.77
CA GLU A 39 17.91 2.47 -30.06
C GLU A 39 17.77 3.35 -28.81
N ASN A 40 17.88 4.66 -28.97
CA ASN A 40 17.87 5.61 -27.86
C ASN A 40 16.44 6.07 -27.53
N MET A 41 16.15 6.25 -26.25
CA MET A 41 14.85 6.68 -25.75
C MET A 41 14.90 8.14 -25.27
N THR A 42 13.87 8.92 -25.58
CA THR A 42 13.74 10.30 -25.11
C THR A 42 13.35 10.32 -23.63
N LEU A 43 14.09 11.07 -22.81
CA LEU A 43 13.87 11.19 -21.36
C LEU A 43 13.46 12.63 -20.97
N PRO A 44 12.72 12.82 -19.87
CA PRO A 44 12.12 11.80 -19.00
C PRO A 44 10.94 11.08 -19.66
N VAL A 45 10.76 9.78 -19.37
CA VAL A 45 9.53 9.07 -19.71
C VAL A 45 8.44 9.27 -18.66
N THR A 46 7.17 9.09 -19.04
CA THR A 46 6.00 9.29 -18.17
C THR A 46 5.44 7.99 -17.59
N MET A 47 5.99 6.83 -17.95
CA MET A 47 5.45 5.51 -17.62
C MET A 47 6.55 4.55 -17.13
N PHE A 48 6.22 3.68 -16.19
CA PHE A 48 7.14 2.66 -15.66
C PHE A 48 6.42 1.32 -15.43
N PHE A 49 6.96 0.23 -15.97
CA PHE A 49 6.36 -1.11 -15.91
C PHE A 49 7.10 -2.05 -14.95
N ILE A 50 6.34 -2.76 -14.13
CA ILE A 50 6.81 -3.87 -13.32
C ILE A 50 6.51 -5.19 -14.03
N HIS A 51 7.54 -6.04 -14.08
CA HIS A 51 7.51 -7.38 -14.65
C HIS A 51 8.00 -8.43 -13.65
N HIS A 52 7.76 -9.70 -13.99
CA HIS A 52 8.58 -10.82 -13.54
C HIS A 52 9.25 -11.51 -14.74
N THR A 53 10.22 -12.37 -14.47
CA THR A 53 10.86 -13.21 -15.50
C THR A 53 10.11 -14.52 -15.76
N ALA A 54 9.19 -14.91 -14.87
CA ALA A 54 8.51 -16.21 -14.83
C ALA A 54 9.46 -17.43 -14.69
N THR A 55 10.71 -17.20 -14.30
CA THR A 55 11.73 -18.23 -14.09
C THR A 55 11.72 -18.74 -12.65
N GLN A 56 12.59 -19.70 -12.34
CA GLN A 56 13.05 -19.88 -10.96
C GLN A 56 13.73 -18.58 -10.47
N SER A 57 13.58 -18.27 -9.19
CA SER A 57 14.22 -17.12 -8.54
C SER A 57 15.72 -17.32 -8.34
N CYS A 58 16.44 -16.23 -8.09
CA CYS A 58 17.86 -16.24 -7.74
C CYS A 58 18.11 -15.48 -6.42
N ASP A 59 19.17 -15.85 -5.72
CA ASP A 59 19.42 -15.58 -4.30
C ASP A 59 20.85 -15.11 -3.98
N SER A 60 21.74 -15.18 -4.97
CA SER A 60 23.13 -14.74 -4.87
C SER A 60 23.56 -14.06 -6.17
N THR A 61 24.62 -13.24 -6.12
CA THR A 61 25.06 -12.48 -7.29
C THR A 61 25.57 -13.37 -8.44
N ASP A 62 26.08 -14.56 -8.16
CA ASP A 62 26.42 -15.55 -9.19
C ASP A 62 25.18 -16.27 -9.75
N SER A 63 24.24 -16.72 -8.92
CA SER A 63 23.00 -17.35 -9.40
C SER A 63 22.14 -16.35 -10.21
N CYS A 64 22.07 -15.09 -9.77
CA CYS A 64 21.42 -14.01 -10.52
C CYS A 64 22.18 -13.61 -11.79
N GLY A 65 23.52 -13.52 -11.75
CA GLY A 65 24.32 -13.25 -12.95
C GLY A 65 24.18 -14.35 -14.02
N LYS A 66 24.11 -15.62 -13.60
CA LYS A 66 23.80 -16.75 -14.50
C LYS A 66 22.41 -16.62 -15.12
N LEU A 67 21.40 -16.25 -14.32
CA LEU A 67 20.03 -16.06 -14.77
C LEU A 67 19.89 -14.88 -15.76
N MET A 68 20.55 -13.75 -15.50
CA MET A 68 20.63 -12.60 -16.41
C MET A 68 21.12 -13.00 -17.81
N ARG A 69 22.25 -13.74 -17.88
CA ARG A 69 22.82 -14.24 -19.15
C ARG A 69 21.90 -15.24 -19.86
N ALA A 70 21.15 -16.06 -19.11
CA ALA A 70 20.18 -16.99 -19.69
C ALA A 70 18.98 -16.24 -20.31
N ILE A 71 18.43 -15.25 -19.60
CA ILE A 71 17.32 -14.42 -20.07
C ILE A 71 17.73 -13.59 -21.30
N GLN A 72 18.92 -12.98 -21.28
CA GLN A 72 19.45 -12.25 -22.44
C GLN A 72 19.58 -13.18 -23.66
N ARG A 73 20.18 -14.37 -23.49
CA ARG A 73 20.35 -15.36 -24.56
C ARG A 73 19.01 -15.81 -25.15
N PHE A 74 17.99 -16.05 -24.32
CA PHE A 74 16.66 -16.41 -24.78
C PHE A 74 16.02 -15.29 -25.62
N HIS A 75 16.10 -14.04 -25.13
CA HIS A 75 15.58 -12.88 -25.85
C HIS A 75 16.29 -12.67 -27.20
N MET A 76 17.62 -12.71 -27.23
CA MET A 76 18.39 -12.47 -28.45
C MET A 76 18.33 -13.65 -29.44
N ASN A 77 18.53 -14.88 -28.98
CA ASN A 77 18.74 -16.02 -29.87
C ASN A 77 17.46 -16.82 -30.15
N THR A 78 16.48 -16.80 -29.23
CA THR A 78 15.21 -17.54 -29.40
C THR A 78 14.05 -16.63 -29.81
N ARG A 79 13.98 -15.40 -29.29
CA ARG A 79 12.97 -14.41 -29.73
C ARG A 79 13.46 -13.45 -30.82
N GLY A 80 14.74 -13.54 -31.20
CA GLY A 80 15.33 -12.70 -32.24
C GLY A 80 15.60 -11.24 -31.84
N TRP A 81 15.26 -10.83 -30.62
CA TRP A 81 15.32 -9.43 -30.16
C TRP A 81 16.74 -8.85 -30.16
N ASN A 82 16.83 -7.52 -30.10
CA ASN A 82 18.11 -6.79 -30.14
C ASN A 82 18.97 -7.03 -28.89
N ASP A 83 18.33 -7.14 -27.73
CA ASP A 83 18.96 -7.38 -26.42
C ASP A 83 17.92 -7.89 -25.40
N ILE A 84 18.35 -8.18 -24.15
CA ILE A 84 17.44 -8.42 -23.01
C ILE A 84 16.32 -7.36 -22.95
N ALA A 85 15.08 -7.77 -22.70
CA ALA A 85 13.91 -6.93 -22.92
C ALA A 85 13.80 -5.69 -22.01
N TYR A 86 14.27 -5.79 -20.77
CA TYR A 86 13.98 -4.84 -19.69
C TYR A 86 15.10 -3.82 -19.50
N SER A 87 14.74 -2.63 -19.01
CA SER A 87 15.69 -1.60 -18.59
C SER A 87 16.56 -2.11 -17.43
N PHE A 88 15.93 -2.74 -16.44
CA PHE A 88 16.57 -3.29 -15.25
C PHE A 88 15.94 -4.63 -14.82
N LEU A 89 16.67 -5.41 -14.03
CA LEU A 89 16.15 -6.60 -13.36
C LEU A 89 16.57 -6.60 -11.88
N ILE A 90 15.81 -7.26 -11.02
CA ILE A 90 16.10 -7.33 -9.57
C ILE A 90 16.13 -8.78 -9.11
N GLY A 91 17.22 -9.16 -8.44
CA GLY A 91 17.40 -10.48 -7.84
C GLY A 91 16.74 -10.62 -6.47
N GLY A 92 16.47 -11.86 -6.05
CA GLY A 92 16.13 -12.15 -4.65
C GLY A 92 17.28 -11.88 -3.68
N ASP A 93 18.51 -11.71 -4.20
CA ASP A 93 19.67 -11.17 -3.50
C ASP A 93 19.54 -9.66 -3.18
N GLY A 94 18.46 -9.01 -3.59
CA GLY A 94 18.18 -7.60 -3.34
C GLY A 94 19.01 -6.63 -4.20
N ARG A 95 19.68 -7.11 -5.26
CA ARG A 95 20.50 -6.27 -6.15
C ARG A 95 19.76 -5.91 -7.42
N VAL A 96 20.04 -4.72 -7.94
CA VAL A 96 19.59 -4.28 -9.27
C VAL A 96 20.66 -4.63 -10.30
N TYR A 97 20.24 -5.17 -11.43
CA TYR A 97 21.08 -5.54 -12.57
C TYR A 97 20.69 -4.67 -13.78
N LYS A 98 21.68 -3.97 -14.37
CA LYS A 98 21.48 -3.13 -15.56
C LYS A 98 21.20 -4.01 -16.77
N GLY A 99 19.95 -3.97 -17.27
CA GLY A 99 19.56 -4.56 -18.55
C GLY A 99 19.96 -3.60 -19.67
N ARG A 100 18.98 -3.03 -20.37
CA ARG A 100 19.23 -1.95 -21.35
C ARG A 100 19.61 -0.61 -20.72
N GLY A 101 19.30 -0.40 -19.43
CA GLY A 101 19.61 0.85 -18.71
C GLY A 101 18.55 1.94 -18.87
N TRP A 102 18.94 3.19 -18.59
CA TRP A 102 18.04 4.35 -18.45
C TRP A 102 17.60 4.98 -19.77
N ASP A 103 18.40 4.90 -20.82
CA ASP A 103 18.34 5.78 -21.99
C ASP A 103 18.10 5.02 -23.33
N ARG A 104 17.69 3.75 -23.25
CA ARG A 104 17.53 2.85 -24.41
C ARG A 104 16.14 2.23 -24.47
N VAL A 105 15.61 2.11 -25.68
CA VAL A 105 14.27 1.56 -25.98
C VAL A 105 14.17 0.09 -25.54
N GLY A 106 13.02 -0.29 -24.99
CA GLY A 106 12.73 -1.63 -24.47
C GLY A 106 12.42 -2.70 -25.54
N SER A 107 12.12 -3.91 -25.07
CA SER A 107 11.30 -4.90 -25.80
C SER A 107 10.44 -5.71 -24.81
N HIS A 108 9.99 -5.04 -23.76
CA HIS A 108 9.29 -5.60 -22.60
C HIS A 108 7.78 -5.47 -22.73
N THR A 109 7.27 -4.40 -23.35
CA THR A 109 5.84 -4.03 -23.31
C THR A 109 5.41 -3.39 -24.62
N LEU A 110 4.91 -4.23 -25.53
CA LEU A 110 4.52 -3.84 -26.89
C LEU A 110 3.62 -2.60 -26.91
N HIS A 111 3.98 -1.63 -27.76
CA HIS A 111 3.44 -0.27 -27.90
C HIS A 111 3.93 0.77 -26.87
N TYR A 112 4.66 0.38 -25.83
CA TYR A 112 5.12 1.28 -24.76
C TYR A 112 6.65 1.34 -24.61
N ASP A 113 7.39 0.47 -25.29
CA ASP A 113 8.87 0.33 -25.21
C ASP A 113 9.68 1.62 -25.52
N TYR A 114 9.06 2.62 -26.18
CA TYR A 114 9.66 3.91 -26.55
C TYR A 114 9.30 5.06 -25.60
N VAL A 115 8.37 4.84 -24.67
CA VAL A 115 7.78 5.87 -23.79
C VAL A 115 7.73 5.42 -22.32
N SER A 116 8.47 4.36 -21.98
CA SER A 116 8.46 3.77 -20.65
C SER A 116 9.77 3.06 -20.31
N LEU A 117 10.06 2.94 -19.02
CA LEU A 117 11.10 2.05 -18.49
C LEU A 117 10.45 0.82 -17.86
N ALA A 118 11.21 -0.27 -17.72
CA ALA A 118 10.73 -1.47 -17.04
C ALA A 118 11.76 -2.13 -16.12
N VAL A 119 11.29 -2.60 -14.97
CA VAL A 119 12.04 -3.49 -14.08
C VAL A 119 11.39 -4.86 -14.03
N SER A 120 12.19 -5.93 -14.11
CA SER A 120 11.70 -7.30 -13.98
C SER A 120 12.28 -8.01 -12.76
N PHE A 121 11.41 -8.44 -11.85
CA PHE A 121 11.81 -9.26 -10.70
C PHE A 121 12.18 -10.67 -11.19
N MET A 122 13.36 -11.15 -10.80
CA MET A 122 13.88 -12.46 -11.20
C MET A 122 13.25 -13.59 -10.37
N GLY A 123 12.23 -14.24 -10.94
CA GLY A 123 11.45 -15.32 -10.33
C GLY A 123 10.04 -15.43 -10.91
N ASN A 124 9.18 -16.20 -10.24
CA ASN A 124 7.76 -16.36 -10.57
C ASN A 124 6.88 -16.02 -9.37
N PHE A 125 6.30 -14.82 -9.40
CA PHE A 125 5.55 -14.24 -8.29
C PHE A 125 4.04 -14.34 -8.47
N ASN A 126 3.56 -15.42 -9.11
CA ASN A 126 2.13 -15.75 -9.10
C ASN A 126 1.65 -16.06 -7.68
N ASN A 127 2.32 -16.98 -6.99
CA ASN A 127 1.87 -17.53 -5.70
C ASN A 127 2.86 -17.24 -4.55
N THR A 128 3.85 -16.37 -4.76
CA THR A 128 4.84 -15.96 -3.76
C THR A 128 5.19 -14.47 -3.92
N MET A 129 5.53 -13.80 -2.82
CA MET A 129 6.11 -12.45 -2.87
C MET A 129 7.60 -12.53 -3.24
N PRO A 130 8.16 -11.50 -3.90
CA PRO A 130 9.61 -11.34 -3.96
C PRO A 130 10.21 -11.17 -2.57
N ALA A 131 11.52 -11.43 -2.45
CA ALA A 131 12.25 -11.17 -1.21
C ALA A 131 12.09 -9.69 -0.78
N PRO A 132 11.94 -9.37 0.53
CA PRO A 132 11.79 -7.99 0.99
C PRO A 132 12.90 -7.05 0.50
N ALA A 133 14.14 -7.56 0.40
CA ALA A 133 15.28 -6.81 -0.15
C ALA A 133 15.10 -6.43 -1.63
N ALA A 134 14.45 -7.28 -2.44
CA ALA A 134 14.13 -6.99 -3.84
C ALA A 134 13.08 -5.88 -3.96
N LEU A 135 12.06 -5.88 -3.09
CA LEU A 135 11.02 -4.84 -3.06
C LEU A 135 11.62 -3.48 -2.64
N ALA A 136 12.48 -3.47 -1.60
CA ALA A 136 13.21 -2.28 -1.18
C ALA A 136 14.23 -1.77 -2.24
N ALA A 137 14.77 -2.66 -3.07
CA ALA A 137 15.62 -2.27 -4.20
C ALA A 137 14.82 -1.63 -5.35
N ALA A 138 13.57 -2.06 -5.58
CA ALA A 138 12.69 -1.48 -6.59
C ALA A 138 12.23 -0.07 -6.23
N ASP A 139 11.85 0.15 -4.96
CA ASP A 139 11.50 1.46 -4.41
C ASP A 139 12.64 2.48 -4.59
N LYS A 140 13.85 2.12 -4.14
CA LYS A 140 15.06 2.94 -4.35
C LYS A 140 15.39 3.16 -5.84
N LEU A 141 15.10 2.20 -6.71
CA LEU A 141 15.32 2.34 -8.15
C LEU A 141 14.36 3.36 -8.77
N LEU A 142 13.09 3.38 -8.34
CA LEU A 142 12.11 4.40 -8.75
C LEU A 142 12.52 5.79 -8.26
N MET A 143 12.97 5.92 -7.00
CA MET A 143 13.51 7.18 -6.48
C MET A 143 14.72 7.66 -7.29
N CYS A 144 15.67 6.78 -7.62
CA CYS A 144 16.80 7.14 -8.48
C CYS A 144 16.36 7.55 -9.90
N ALA A 145 15.35 6.87 -10.47
CA ALA A 145 14.81 7.21 -11.78
C ALA A 145 14.24 8.64 -11.83
N MET A 146 13.61 9.11 -10.74
CA MET A 146 13.14 10.49 -10.58
C MET A 146 14.32 11.46 -10.42
N GLN A 147 15.28 11.14 -9.53
CA GLN A 147 16.48 11.95 -9.27
C GLN A 147 17.28 12.23 -10.56
N ARG A 148 17.51 11.19 -11.36
CA ARG A 148 18.25 11.26 -12.64
C ARG A 148 17.42 11.82 -13.80
N LYS A 149 16.15 12.21 -13.58
CA LYS A 149 15.19 12.65 -14.61
C LYS A 149 15.03 11.62 -15.74
N ALA A 150 15.14 10.34 -15.41
CA ALA A 150 14.82 9.25 -16.33
C ALA A 150 13.29 9.03 -16.41
N ILE A 151 12.57 9.23 -15.29
CA ILE A 151 11.11 9.36 -15.27
C ILE A 151 10.68 10.74 -14.77
N THR A 152 9.47 11.18 -15.13
CA THR A 152 8.89 12.41 -14.58
C THR A 152 8.51 12.24 -13.11
N PRO A 153 8.50 13.31 -12.28
CA PRO A 153 8.01 13.22 -10.90
C PRO A 153 6.52 12.86 -10.76
N SER A 154 5.76 12.96 -11.85
CA SER A 154 4.34 12.61 -11.94
C SER A 154 4.11 11.41 -12.88
N TYR A 155 5.05 10.46 -12.92
CA TYR A 155 4.94 9.27 -13.75
C TYR A 155 3.76 8.38 -13.32
N SER A 156 3.38 7.47 -14.21
CA SER A 156 2.45 6.37 -13.94
C SER A 156 3.19 5.03 -13.84
N LEU A 157 2.92 4.27 -12.79
CA LEU A 157 3.41 2.91 -12.56
C LEU A 157 2.35 1.89 -13.01
N TYR A 158 2.78 0.79 -13.62
CA TYR A 158 1.91 -0.26 -14.15
C TYR A 158 2.50 -1.65 -13.86
N GLY A 159 1.65 -2.67 -13.74
CA GLY A 159 2.02 -4.05 -14.05
C GLY A 159 1.90 -4.32 -15.54
N HIS A 160 2.69 -5.27 -16.07
CA HIS A 160 2.63 -5.59 -17.51
C HIS A 160 1.22 -5.96 -18.02
N GLN A 161 0.42 -6.64 -17.19
CA GLN A 161 -0.97 -7.01 -17.48
C GLN A 161 -1.95 -5.82 -17.61
N ASP A 162 -1.61 -4.63 -17.12
CA ASP A 162 -2.47 -3.43 -17.32
C ASP A 162 -2.61 -3.09 -18.80
N VAL A 163 -1.58 -3.34 -19.61
CA VAL A 163 -1.58 -2.97 -21.03
C VAL A 163 -1.45 -4.15 -21.99
N ARG A 164 -1.00 -5.33 -21.55
CA ARG A 164 -0.96 -6.57 -22.36
C ARG A 164 -1.90 -7.66 -21.83
N ASP A 165 -2.09 -8.72 -22.61
CA ASP A 165 -2.69 -9.98 -22.16
C ASP A 165 -1.57 -10.90 -21.69
N THR A 166 -1.43 -11.07 -20.37
CA THR A 166 -0.34 -11.79 -19.70
C THR A 166 -0.61 -11.87 -18.19
N ASP A 167 -0.07 -12.88 -17.50
CA ASP A 167 -0.09 -12.94 -16.03
C ASP A 167 1.01 -12.08 -15.37
N CYS A 168 1.98 -11.57 -16.14
CA CYS A 168 3.10 -10.76 -15.66
C CYS A 168 2.61 -9.46 -14.99
N PRO A 169 3.14 -9.01 -13.82
CA PRO A 169 4.30 -9.49 -13.05
C PRO A 169 4.02 -10.65 -12.08
N GLY A 170 2.91 -11.36 -12.27
CA GLY A 170 2.45 -12.46 -11.43
C GLY A 170 1.51 -11.96 -10.34
N TYR A 171 0.42 -12.70 -10.09
CA TYR A 171 -0.69 -12.30 -9.24
C TYR A 171 -0.28 -11.72 -7.86
N THR A 172 0.62 -12.38 -7.13
CA THR A 172 1.04 -11.93 -5.79
C THR A 172 1.84 -10.61 -5.85
N LEU A 173 2.77 -10.48 -6.79
CA LEU A 173 3.52 -9.22 -6.98
C LEU A 173 2.64 -8.10 -7.57
N TYR A 174 1.73 -8.42 -8.50
CA TYR A 174 0.77 -7.47 -9.06
C TYR A 174 -0.09 -6.83 -7.97
N ASN A 175 -0.61 -7.63 -7.03
CA ASN A 175 -1.36 -7.09 -5.87
C ASN A 175 -0.51 -6.24 -4.91
N ALA A 176 0.81 -6.43 -4.88
CA ALA A 176 1.71 -5.60 -4.07
C ALA A 176 1.98 -4.24 -4.74
N ILE A 177 2.26 -4.19 -6.04
CA ILE A 177 2.57 -2.93 -6.75
C ILE A 177 1.36 -2.03 -6.94
N ARG A 178 0.15 -2.61 -6.94
CA ARG A 178 -1.13 -1.89 -6.96
C ARG A 178 -1.36 -1.02 -5.71
N LYS A 179 -0.49 -1.16 -4.70
CA LYS A 179 -0.45 -0.40 -3.46
C LYS A 179 0.73 0.58 -3.41
N TRP A 180 1.55 0.66 -4.46
CA TRP A 180 2.69 1.58 -4.54
C TRP A 180 2.24 2.97 -5.02
N THR A 181 2.99 3.99 -4.59
CA THR A 181 2.88 5.35 -5.13
C THR A 181 3.01 5.33 -6.66
N HIS A 182 2.29 6.21 -7.33
CA HIS A 182 2.20 6.32 -8.79
C HIS A 182 1.46 5.18 -9.54
N TYR A 183 0.95 4.13 -8.89
CA TYR A 183 0.20 3.09 -9.60
C TYR A 183 -1.05 3.64 -10.32
N ASN A 184 -1.17 3.39 -11.62
CA ASN A 184 -2.23 3.96 -12.45
C ASN A 184 -3.51 3.11 -12.41
N VAL A 185 -4.36 3.44 -11.42
CA VAL A 185 -5.69 2.86 -11.24
C VAL A 185 -6.66 3.07 -12.42
N THR A 186 -6.39 3.99 -13.35
CA THR A 186 -7.29 4.22 -14.51
C THR A 186 -7.12 3.20 -15.62
N THR A 187 -6.01 2.47 -15.63
CA THR A 187 -5.70 1.38 -16.56
C THR A 187 -5.80 -0.02 -15.94
N ASP A 188 -6.12 -0.12 -14.65
CA ASP A 188 -6.22 -1.40 -13.96
C ASP A 188 -7.34 -2.25 -14.61
N LYS A 189 -6.94 -3.28 -15.36
CA LYS A 189 -7.88 -4.12 -16.11
C LYS A 189 -8.73 -5.02 -15.24
N ASP A 190 -8.35 -5.19 -13.97
CA ASP A 190 -9.20 -5.85 -12.98
C ASP A 190 -10.17 -4.84 -12.32
N GLY A 191 -10.25 -3.60 -12.84
CA GLY A 191 -11.20 -2.56 -12.45
C GLY A 191 -12.64 -3.01 -12.22
N PRO A 192 -13.25 -3.86 -13.08
CA PRO A 192 -14.59 -4.40 -12.85
C PRO A 192 -14.71 -5.28 -11.60
N CYS A 193 -13.63 -5.97 -11.22
CA CYS A 193 -13.52 -6.71 -9.96
C CYS A 193 -13.28 -5.78 -8.77
N LEU A 194 -12.43 -4.77 -8.94
CA LEU A 194 -12.02 -3.83 -7.90
C LEU A 194 -13.12 -2.82 -7.52
N GLN A 195 -13.99 -2.48 -8.46
CA GLN A 195 -15.25 -1.77 -8.19
C GLN A 195 -16.20 -2.58 -7.28
N LYS A 196 -16.07 -3.92 -7.28
CA LYS A 196 -16.71 -4.84 -6.32
C LYS A 196 -15.80 -5.18 -5.14
N LYS A 197 -14.66 -4.48 -4.97
CA LYS A 197 -13.64 -4.70 -3.92
C LYS A 197 -13.02 -6.10 -3.94
N GLY A 198 -13.12 -6.80 -5.07
CA GLY A 198 -12.59 -8.14 -5.23
C GLY A 198 -11.12 -8.20 -5.64
N LEU A 199 -10.54 -9.39 -5.50
CA LEU A 199 -9.17 -9.70 -5.89
C LEU A 199 -9.14 -10.76 -6.99
N CYS A 200 -8.48 -10.46 -8.10
CA CYS A 200 -8.48 -11.30 -9.30
C CYS A 200 -7.43 -12.43 -9.26
N GLY A 201 -7.69 -13.43 -8.42
CA GLY A 201 -6.83 -14.60 -8.22
C GLY A 201 -7.28 -15.85 -8.98
N PRO A 202 -6.47 -16.92 -8.98
CA PRO A 202 -6.90 -18.24 -9.43
C PRO A 202 -8.03 -18.78 -8.55
N ASP A 203 -9.04 -19.42 -9.16
CA ASP A 203 -10.25 -19.90 -8.48
C ASP A 203 -10.05 -21.03 -7.46
N TYR A 204 -8.85 -21.65 -7.43
CA TYR A 204 -8.44 -22.61 -6.41
C TYR A 204 -7.91 -21.98 -5.11
N LEU A 205 -7.67 -20.66 -5.06
CA LEU A 205 -7.27 -19.99 -3.80
C LEU A 205 -8.50 -19.82 -2.88
N PRO A 206 -8.33 -19.88 -1.54
CA PRO A 206 -9.41 -19.56 -0.61
C PRO A 206 -9.93 -18.14 -0.84
N CYS A 207 -11.23 -18.00 -1.07
CA CYS A 207 -11.90 -16.72 -1.21
C CYS A 207 -12.84 -16.48 -0.03
N ASP A 208 -12.70 -15.34 0.65
CA ASP A 208 -13.56 -14.88 1.75
C ASP A 208 -14.94 -14.38 1.25
N GLY A 209 -15.44 -14.96 0.16
CA GLY A 209 -16.60 -14.47 -0.56
C GLY A 209 -17.07 -15.36 -1.70
N GLU A 210 -17.16 -14.82 -2.92
CA GLU A 210 -17.60 -15.55 -4.12
C GLU A 210 -16.79 -15.18 -5.37
N TYR A 211 -16.39 -16.21 -6.14
CA TYR A 211 -15.68 -16.05 -7.40
C TYR A 211 -16.63 -15.68 -8.55
N GLN A 212 -16.47 -14.49 -9.10
CA GLN A 212 -17.23 -13.99 -10.25
C GLN A 212 -16.36 -14.04 -11.52
N LYS A 213 -16.84 -14.78 -12.54
CA LYS A 213 -16.14 -14.99 -13.82
C LYS A 213 -16.28 -13.77 -14.74
N GLY A 214 -15.28 -13.54 -15.59
CA GLY A 214 -15.30 -12.45 -16.60
C GLY A 214 -15.13 -11.04 -16.05
N LEU A 215 -14.79 -10.88 -14.76
CA LEU A 215 -14.49 -9.59 -14.13
C LEU A 215 -12.99 -9.33 -13.94
N CYS A 216 -12.17 -10.32 -14.32
CA CYS A 216 -10.71 -10.28 -14.30
C CYS A 216 -10.19 -10.44 -15.72
N ASN A 217 -9.04 -9.82 -16.01
CA ASN A 217 -8.38 -9.94 -17.30
C ASN A 217 -7.16 -10.88 -17.23
N GLY A 218 -6.62 -11.25 -18.39
CA GLY A 218 -5.52 -12.21 -18.50
C GLY A 218 -6.01 -13.67 -18.49
N ASN A 219 -5.25 -14.55 -17.83
CA ASN A 219 -5.49 -15.99 -17.83
C ASN A 219 -6.94 -16.39 -17.45
N PRO A 220 -7.64 -17.21 -18.25
CA PRO A 220 -9.03 -17.62 -18.01
C PRO A 220 -9.32 -18.35 -16.69
N GLN A 221 -8.28 -18.81 -15.97
CA GLN A 221 -8.40 -19.39 -14.63
C GLN A 221 -8.52 -18.32 -13.53
N ARG A 222 -8.24 -17.05 -13.83
CA ARG A 222 -8.44 -15.93 -12.91
C ARG A 222 -9.92 -15.61 -12.79
N GLN A 223 -10.41 -15.57 -11.55
CA GLN A 223 -11.78 -15.20 -11.24
C GLN A 223 -11.77 -14.15 -10.12
N CYS A 224 -12.77 -13.28 -10.12
CA CYS A 224 -12.82 -12.19 -9.17
C CYS A 224 -13.32 -12.74 -7.83
N CYS A 225 -12.42 -12.97 -6.88
CA CYS A 225 -12.83 -13.21 -5.50
C CYS A 225 -13.41 -11.91 -4.95
N VAL A 226 -14.74 -11.76 -4.99
CA VAL A 226 -15.44 -10.66 -4.32
C VAL A 226 -15.62 -11.06 -2.85
N PRO A 227 -14.90 -10.47 -1.89
CA PRO A 227 -15.05 -10.81 -0.47
C PRO A 227 -16.44 -10.41 0.01
N LYS A 228 -17.01 -11.17 0.94
CA LYS A 228 -18.36 -10.91 1.49
C LYS A 228 -18.40 -9.77 2.49
N THR A 229 -17.27 -9.45 3.12
CA THR A 229 -17.08 -8.32 4.05
C THR A 229 -15.63 -7.85 4.05
N GLU A 230 -15.38 -6.69 4.67
CA GLU A 230 -14.16 -5.87 4.58
C GLU A 230 -13.86 -5.24 5.96
N VAL A 231 -12.60 -4.87 6.22
CA VAL A 231 -12.06 -4.19 7.43
C VAL A 231 -10.56 -3.82 7.21
N LEU A 232 -9.86 -3.08 8.10
CA LEU A 232 -8.38 -3.08 8.39
C LEU A 232 -8.02 -2.02 9.51
N ILE A 233 -6.81 -1.94 10.09
CA ILE A 233 -6.59 -1.50 11.51
C ILE A 233 -5.06 -0.86 11.76
N PRO A 234 -4.63 0.29 12.47
CA PRO A 234 -3.21 0.86 12.64
C PRO A 234 -2.54 1.39 14.06
N LYS A 235 -1.71 2.52 14.20
CA LYS A 235 -0.25 2.73 14.71
C LYS A 235 0.24 3.63 15.96
N PRO A 236 1.60 3.71 16.34
CA PRO A 236 2.29 4.80 17.16
C PRO A 236 3.85 5.20 17.02
N GLY A 237 4.25 6.51 17.05
CA GLY A 237 5.64 7.16 16.94
C GLY A 237 6.13 7.98 15.66
N ILE A 238 5.92 9.31 15.50
CA ILE A 238 6.28 10.14 14.29
C ILE A 238 7.72 10.72 14.19
N LYS A 239 8.21 10.92 12.94
CA LYS A 239 8.87 12.17 12.44
C LYS A 239 8.53 12.43 10.95
N ASN A 240 8.65 13.68 10.50
CA ASN A 240 8.34 14.22 9.15
C ASN A 240 8.49 13.22 7.98
N GLY A 241 7.36 12.71 7.48
CA GLY A 241 7.30 11.72 6.40
C GLY A 241 7.33 10.28 6.90
N GLY A 242 6.29 9.50 6.59
CA GLY A 242 6.15 8.12 7.06
C GLY A 242 5.54 8.01 8.45
N VAL A 243 4.25 8.37 8.58
CA VAL A 243 3.43 8.22 9.80
C VAL A 243 3.04 6.75 9.99
N ASP A 244 4.02 5.84 9.96
CA ASP A 244 3.79 4.47 9.48
C ASP A 244 4.13 3.31 10.45
N CYS A 245 4.01 3.58 11.75
CA CYS A 245 4.54 2.81 12.88
C CYS A 245 4.08 1.33 13.10
N PHE A 246 2.87 0.96 12.68
CA PHE A 246 2.34 -0.36 12.27
C PHE A 246 0.89 -0.18 11.74
N GLY A 247 0.61 -0.44 10.44
CA GLY A 247 -0.72 -0.23 9.81
C GLY A 247 -1.00 1.01 8.96
N ASN A 248 -0.69 1.00 7.66
CA ASN A 248 -0.93 2.13 6.76
C ASN A 248 -2.39 2.15 6.29
N ILE A 249 -3.15 3.23 6.53
CA ILE A 249 -4.60 3.22 6.26
C ILE A 249 -4.99 3.16 4.76
N MET A 250 -4.07 3.40 3.84
CA MET A 250 -4.36 3.27 2.41
C MET A 250 -4.25 1.82 1.91
N LEU A 251 -3.75 0.93 2.76
CA LEU A 251 -3.80 -0.51 2.51
C LEU A 251 -5.16 -1.12 2.92
N LEU A 252 -6.06 -0.32 3.52
CA LEU A 252 -7.32 -0.77 4.10
C LEU A 252 -8.36 -1.06 3.00
N HIS A 253 -9.21 -2.04 3.23
CA HIS A 253 -10.34 -2.35 2.37
C HIS A 253 -11.58 -2.38 3.28
N PRO A 254 -12.31 -1.26 3.45
CA PRO A 254 -13.46 -1.18 4.34
C PRO A 254 -14.82 -1.19 3.60
N THR A 255 -15.86 -1.82 4.16
CA THR A 255 -17.21 -1.84 3.54
C THR A 255 -17.74 -0.42 3.32
N GLY A 256 -17.44 0.48 4.26
CA GLY A 256 -18.21 1.68 4.52
C GLY A 256 -19.56 1.37 5.19
N ARG A 257 -20.42 2.39 5.29
CA ARG A 257 -21.83 2.28 5.72
C ARG A 257 -22.54 1.05 5.14
N LYS A 258 -23.27 0.31 5.96
CA LYS A 258 -24.13 -0.82 5.57
C LYS A 258 -25.29 -0.42 4.66
N SER A 259 -25.72 0.85 4.71
CA SER A 259 -26.80 1.43 3.90
C SER A 259 -26.40 1.74 2.44
N GLY A 260 -25.11 1.97 2.15
CA GLY A 260 -24.67 2.40 0.81
C GLY A 260 -23.16 2.32 0.54
N GLY A 261 -22.44 1.52 1.32
CA GLY A 261 -21.00 1.27 1.23
C GLY A 261 -20.12 2.52 1.36
N LEU A 262 -18.96 2.48 0.69
CA LEU A 262 -18.03 3.60 0.58
C LEU A 262 -18.71 4.87 0.05
N ALA A 263 -19.66 4.75 -0.88
CA ALA A 263 -20.31 5.92 -1.47
C ALA A 263 -21.10 6.73 -0.42
N GLU A 264 -21.84 6.05 0.44
CA GLU A 264 -22.57 6.70 1.53
C GLU A 264 -21.63 7.24 2.62
N SER A 265 -20.56 6.50 2.94
CA SER A 265 -19.52 6.93 3.88
C SER A 265 -18.87 8.24 3.45
N ARG A 266 -18.56 8.36 2.14
CA ARG A 266 -18.02 9.57 1.53
C ARG A 266 -19.05 10.69 1.53
N ARG A 267 -20.29 10.41 1.11
CA ARG A 267 -21.40 11.40 1.10
C ARG A 267 -21.70 11.99 2.48
N GLU A 268 -21.71 11.16 3.53
CA GLU A 268 -21.91 11.63 4.91
C GLU A 268 -20.71 12.45 5.44
N LEU A 269 -19.49 12.15 4.99
CA LEU A 269 -18.31 12.96 5.27
C LEU A 269 -18.31 14.28 4.49
N ASP A 270 -18.55 14.25 3.17
CA ASP A 270 -18.55 15.42 2.29
C ASP A 270 -19.55 16.50 2.74
N ALA A 271 -20.71 16.07 3.28
CA ALA A 271 -21.70 16.96 3.86
C ALA A 271 -21.19 17.78 5.08
N HIS A 272 -20.14 17.32 5.76
CA HIS A 272 -19.67 17.88 7.03
C HIS A 272 -18.16 18.17 7.07
N VAL A 273 -17.38 17.80 6.05
CA VAL A 273 -15.91 17.93 6.01
C VAL A 273 -15.40 19.36 6.22
N ASN A 274 -16.19 20.37 5.84
CA ASN A 274 -15.87 21.78 6.09
C ASN A 274 -15.80 22.12 7.58
N LEU A 275 -16.49 21.37 8.45
CA LEU A 275 -16.40 21.50 9.90
C LEU A 275 -15.09 20.91 10.44
N ALA A 276 -14.53 19.91 9.76
CA ALA A 276 -13.26 19.28 10.14
C ALA A 276 -12.06 20.24 10.00
N ALA A 277 -12.15 21.23 9.10
CA ALA A 277 -11.09 22.22 8.88
C ALA A 277 -10.72 23.01 10.15
N LYS A 278 -11.69 23.28 11.03
CA LYS A 278 -11.48 23.92 12.36
C LYS A 278 -10.56 23.11 13.28
N TYR A 279 -10.44 21.81 13.04
CA TYR A 279 -9.71 20.86 13.88
C TYR A 279 -8.56 20.17 13.14
N LYS A 280 -8.28 20.50 11.86
CA LYS A 280 -7.28 19.79 11.04
C LYS A 280 -5.92 19.78 11.73
N ASP A 281 -5.45 20.94 12.19
CA ASP A 281 -4.21 21.11 12.94
C ASP A 281 -4.20 20.29 14.25
N CYS A 282 -5.32 20.22 14.98
CA CYS A 282 -5.45 19.33 16.16
C CYS A 282 -5.25 17.87 15.74
N PHE A 283 -5.95 17.41 14.70
CA PHE A 283 -5.89 16.02 14.23
C PHE A 283 -4.49 15.67 13.73
N GLU A 284 -3.82 16.56 13.00
CA GLU A 284 -2.44 16.41 12.53
C GLU A 284 -1.44 16.36 13.69
N GLN A 285 -1.54 17.25 14.68
CA GLN A 285 -0.65 17.24 15.85
C GLN A 285 -0.86 16.01 16.74
N ILE A 286 -2.11 15.68 17.08
CA ILE A 286 -2.43 14.53 17.96
C ILE A 286 -2.13 13.23 17.21
N GLY A 287 -2.45 13.17 15.92
CA GLY A 287 -2.03 12.11 15.01
C GLY A 287 -0.51 11.97 14.94
N ALA A 288 0.24 13.07 15.01
CA ALA A 288 1.69 13.04 15.07
C ALA A 288 2.22 12.49 16.40
N GLU A 289 1.86 13.10 17.52
CA GLU A 289 2.29 12.69 18.86
C GLU A 289 1.97 11.21 19.15
N MET A 290 0.85 10.73 18.61
CA MET A 290 0.40 9.35 18.73
C MET A 290 0.76 8.46 17.53
N CYS A 291 1.47 8.92 16.48
CA CYS A 291 1.55 8.34 15.10
C CYS A 291 0.30 7.52 14.74
N LEU A 292 -0.85 8.14 14.82
CA LEU A 292 -2.05 7.62 14.22
C LEU A 292 -2.31 8.49 13.00
N HIS A 293 -2.51 7.90 11.83
CA HIS A 293 -2.80 8.69 10.63
C HIS A 293 -3.95 9.66 10.95
N PRO A 294 -3.78 10.99 10.82
CA PRO A 294 -4.68 11.98 11.44
C PRO A 294 -6.14 11.83 10.97
N ALA A 295 -6.30 11.47 9.70
CA ALA A 295 -7.57 11.08 9.09
C ALA A 295 -8.37 9.99 9.85
N VAL A 296 -7.74 9.10 10.64
CA VAL A 296 -8.45 8.13 11.50
C VAL A 296 -9.18 8.83 12.65
N ILE A 297 -8.49 9.76 13.32
CA ILE A 297 -9.05 10.50 14.45
C ILE A 297 -10.22 11.36 13.95
N ALA A 298 -10.02 12.01 12.81
CA ALA A 298 -11.07 12.74 12.10
C ALA A 298 -12.21 11.81 11.60
N GLY A 299 -11.90 10.59 11.15
CA GLY A 299 -12.89 9.58 10.76
C GLY A 299 -13.80 9.16 11.93
N VAL A 300 -13.23 8.96 13.13
CA VAL A 300 -13.99 8.75 14.37
C VAL A 300 -14.85 9.96 14.69
N ALA A 301 -14.29 11.18 14.72
CA ALA A 301 -15.06 12.40 14.99
C ALA A 301 -16.19 12.65 13.95
N SER A 302 -16.01 12.18 12.71
CA SER A 302 -17.04 12.21 11.67
C SER A 302 -18.18 11.23 11.96
N ARG A 303 -17.90 9.95 12.26
CA ARG A 303 -18.94 8.95 12.55
C ARG A 303 -19.63 9.16 13.91
N GLU A 304 -18.91 9.65 14.92
CA GLU A 304 -19.47 9.89 16.26
C GLU A 304 -20.41 11.09 16.32
N SER A 305 -20.10 12.18 15.60
CA SER A 305 -20.84 13.44 15.79
C SER A 305 -20.98 14.32 14.56
N ASN A 306 -20.51 13.86 13.38
CA ASN A 306 -20.30 14.70 12.20
C ASN A 306 -19.50 15.98 12.53
N PHE A 307 -18.37 15.81 13.24
CA PHE A 307 -17.50 16.89 13.74
C PHE A 307 -18.19 17.89 14.69
N GLY A 308 -19.23 17.44 15.38
CA GLY A 308 -20.04 18.22 16.32
C GLY A 308 -21.40 18.68 15.78
N PHE A 309 -21.69 18.48 14.48
CA PHE A 309 -22.97 18.87 13.87
C PHE A 309 -24.19 18.17 14.50
N SER A 310 -24.02 16.93 14.97
CA SER A 310 -25.10 16.13 15.57
C SER A 310 -25.29 16.35 17.08
N LEU A 311 -24.64 17.35 17.68
CA LEU A 311 -24.62 17.58 19.14
C LEU A 311 -25.51 18.76 19.57
N THR A 312 -25.83 18.82 20.86
CA THR A 312 -26.38 20.03 21.49
C THR A 312 -25.35 21.18 21.47
N PRO A 313 -25.77 22.46 21.61
CA PRO A 313 -24.85 23.60 21.59
C PRO A 313 -23.76 23.59 22.69
N ASP A 314 -23.99 22.86 23.78
CA ASP A 314 -23.06 22.64 24.90
C ASP A 314 -22.28 21.31 24.81
N GLY A 315 -22.52 20.49 23.77
CA GLY A 315 -21.64 19.40 23.36
C GLY A 315 -22.11 17.97 23.63
N TRP A 316 -23.40 17.75 23.91
CA TRP A 316 -23.94 16.43 24.23
C TRP A 316 -24.50 15.68 23.03
N GLY A 317 -24.38 14.35 23.07
CA GLY A 317 -25.08 13.39 22.22
C GLY A 317 -25.58 12.20 23.05
N ASP A 318 -26.10 11.16 22.39
CA ASP A 318 -26.82 10.02 22.98
C ASP A 318 -27.72 10.42 24.16
N HIS A 319 -28.65 11.36 23.96
CA HIS A 319 -29.57 11.84 25.02
C HIS A 319 -28.88 12.35 26.30
N HIS A 320 -27.72 13.01 26.18
CA HIS A 320 -26.82 13.43 27.27
C HIS A 320 -26.00 12.31 27.94
N ASN A 321 -25.93 11.12 27.32
CA ASN A 321 -25.06 10.04 27.79
C ASN A 321 -23.66 10.05 27.17
N ALA A 322 -23.41 10.89 26.15
CA ALA A 322 -22.10 11.03 25.53
C ALA A 322 -21.73 12.51 25.32
N TYR A 323 -20.45 12.85 25.45
CA TYR A 323 -19.96 14.23 25.40
C TYR A 323 -18.82 14.43 24.40
N GLY A 324 -18.86 15.55 23.67
CA GLY A 324 -17.82 16.00 22.75
C GLY A 324 -17.81 15.32 21.39
N ILE A 325 -17.00 15.87 20.46
CA ILE A 325 -17.04 15.46 19.05
C ILE A 325 -16.56 14.02 18.80
N MET A 326 -15.92 13.39 19.80
CA MET A 326 -15.55 11.97 19.80
C MET A 326 -16.39 11.13 20.80
N GLN A 327 -17.51 11.67 21.30
CA GLN A 327 -18.54 11.00 22.09
C GLN A 327 -18.04 10.13 23.25
N CYS A 328 -17.44 10.77 24.25
CA CYS A 328 -17.07 10.12 25.51
C CYS A 328 -18.35 9.71 26.28
N ASP A 329 -18.67 8.41 26.31
CA ASP A 329 -19.79 7.83 27.09
C ASP A 329 -19.59 8.12 28.58
N VAL A 330 -20.41 9.00 29.15
CA VAL A 330 -20.26 9.49 30.53
C VAL A 330 -20.75 8.47 31.57
N ARG A 331 -21.58 7.49 31.14
CA ARG A 331 -22.05 6.39 32.00
C ARG A 331 -20.90 5.40 32.27
N LYS A 332 -20.08 5.15 31.25
CA LYS A 332 -18.93 4.23 31.31
C LYS A 332 -17.63 4.94 31.71
N CYS A 333 -17.51 6.23 31.39
CA CYS A 333 -16.34 7.09 31.56
C CYS A 333 -15.00 6.39 31.28
N PRO A 334 -14.68 6.07 30.01
CA PRO A 334 -13.48 5.30 29.66
C PRO A 334 -12.15 5.97 30.08
N VAL A 335 -12.19 7.28 30.36
CA VAL A 335 -11.06 8.09 30.85
C VAL A 335 -10.96 8.15 32.39
N CYS A 336 -12.01 7.80 33.14
CA CYS A 336 -12.03 7.92 34.61
C CYS A 336 -10.97 7.07 35.32
N ARG A 337 -10.54 5.95 34.72
CA ARG A 337 -9.42 5.13 35.22
C ARG A 337 -8.07 5.86 35.26
N PHE A 338 -7.98 7.05 34.65
CA PHE A 338 -6.80 7.93 34.66
C PHE A 338 -7.01 9.21 35.49
N GLY A 339 -8.09 9.31 36.26
CA GLY A 339 -8.43 10.49 37.06
C GLY A 339 -9.03 11.66 36.26
N LEU A 340 -9.41 11.42 34.99
CA LEU A 340 -10.01 12.41 34.09
C LEU A 340 -11.55 12.25 34.06
N THR A 341 -12.25 13.26 33.54
CA THR A 341 -13.70 13.20 33.28
C THR A 341 -13.99 13.43 31.80
N CYS A 342 -15.09 12.89 31.26
CA CYS A 342 -15.47 13.13 29.86
C CYS A 342 -15.67 14.63 29.55
N THR A 343 -16.14 15.41 30.54
CA THR A 343 -16.40 16.86 30.48
C THR A 343 -15.21 17.72 30.94
N GLN A 344 -14.02 17.13 31.10
CA GLN A 344 -12.80 17.83 31.57
C GLN A 344 -12.39 19.00 30.68
N TYR A 345 -12.62 18.87 29.37
CA TYR A 345 -12.23 19.82 28.33
C TYR A 345 -13.44 20.18 27.48
N LYS A 346 -13.41 21.37 26.86
CA LYS A 346 -14.50 21.82 25.99
C LYS A 346 -14.75 20.81 24.85
N PHE A 347 -16.02 20.49 24.61
CA PHE A 347 -16.50 19.42 23.73
C PHE A 347 -15.88 19.36 22.31
N ASP A 348 -15.40 20.50 21.81
CA ASP A 348 -14.85 20.77 20.48
C ASP A 348 -13.41 21.35 20.52
N SER A 349 -12.62 20.98 21.54
CA SER A 349 -11.22 21.43 21.70
C SER A 349 -10.19 20.39 21.25
N CYS A 350 -8.97 20.83 20.91
CA CYS A 350 -7.85 19.90 20.71
C CYS A 350 -7.62 19.03 21.96
N ASP A 351 -7.78 19.57 23.18
CA ASP A 351 -7.61 18.83 24.43
C ASP A 351 -8.60 17.66 24.58
N HIS A 352 -9.86 17.86 24.18
CA HIS A 352 -10.86 16.77 24.15
C HIS A 352 -10.49 15.69 23.11
N ILE A 353 -10.10 16.09 21.90
CA ILE A 353 -9.65 15.16 20.84
C ILE A 353 -8.41 14.38 21.31
N GLY A 354 -7.47 15.06 21.95
CA GLY A 354 -6.23 14.50 22.48
C GLY A 354 -6.50 13.50 23.59
N MET A 355 -7.34 13.87 24.55
CA MET A 355 -7.78 12.99 25.64
C MET A 355 -8.43 11.70 25.10
N MET A 356 -9.38 11.81 24.17
CA MET A 356 -10.07 10.64 23.63
C MET A 356 -9.14 9.77 22.77
N THR A 357 -8.22 10.37 22.02
CA THR A 357 -7.22 9.61 21.25
C THR A 357 -6.22 8.89 22.16
N GLN A 358 -5.64 9.60 23.12
CA GLN A 358 -4.55 9.11 23.98
C GLN A 358 -5.02 8.08 25.03
N TYR A 359 -6.19 8.26 25.64
CA TYR A 359 -6.65 7.46 26.77
C TYR A 359 -7.74 6.42 26.41
N VAL A 360 -8.35 6.53 25.24
CA VAL A 360 -9.36 5.57 24.76
C VAL A 360 -8.88 4.85 23.50
N LEU A 361 -8.66 5.57 22.39
CA LEU A 361 -8.37 4.94 21.09
C LEU A 361 -7.02 4.20 21.05
N ILE A 362 -5.92 4.85 21.44
CA ILE A 362 -4.55 4.27 21.45
C ILE A 362 -4.40 3.07 22.41
N PRO A 363 -5.02 3.04 23.59
CA PRO A 363 -5.07 1.83 24.42
C PRO A 363 -5.81 0.68 23.75
N LEU A 364 -7.01 0.92 23.19
CA LEU A 364 -7.79 -0.14 22.54
C LEU A 364 -7.09 -0.71 21.29
N ILE A 365 -6.33 0.13 20.57
CA ILE A 365 -5.39 -0.27 19.52
C ILE A 365 -4.38 -1.29 20.05
N ARG A 366 -3.67 -0.95 21.13
CA ARG A 366 -2.64 -1.82 21.75
C ARG A 366 -3.22 -3.09 22.35
N ASP A 367 -4.45 -3.04 22.86
CA ASP A 367 -5.16 -4.21 23.34
C ASP A 367 -5.50 -5.18 22.17
N VAL A 368 -5.80 -4.67 20.97
CA VAL A 368 -5.95 -5.51 19.76
C VAL A 368 -4.62 -6.10 19.30
N VAL A 369 -3.52 -5.34 19.28
CA VAL A 369 -2.16 -5.87 19.01
C VAL A 369 -1.87 -7.06 19.93
N SER A 370 -2.16 -6.89 21.22
CA SER A 370 -1.88 -7.90 22.25
C SER A 370 -2.79 -9.12 22.14
N LYS A 371 -4.06 -8.94 21.72
CA LYS A 371 -5.06 -10.01 21.58
C LYS A 371 -4.94 -10.77 20.26
N PHE A 372 -4.37 -10.16 19.22
CA PHE A 372 -4.23 -10.74 17.88
C PHE A 372 -2.85 -10.44 17.26
N PRO A 373 -1.73 -10.96 17.80
CA PRO A 373 -0.38 -10.60 17.32
C PRO A 373 -0.04 -11.10 15.90
N ASN A 374 -0.84 -12.01 15.33
CA ASN A 374 -0.68 -12.51 13.96
C ASN A 374 -1.47 -11.70 12.91
N TRP A 375 -2.21 -10.69 13.35
CA TRP A 375 -2.83 -9.71 12.48
C TRP A 375 -1.74 -8.80 11.89
N LEU A 376 -1.90 -8.38 10.64
CA LEU A 376 -1.00 -7.44 9.97
C LEU A 376 -0.74 -6.18 10.83
N PRO A 377 0.33 -5.42 10.58
CA PRO A 377 0.45 -4.05 11.09
C PRO A 377 -0.82 -3.25 10.75
N GLU A 378 -1.30 -3.41 9.51
CA GLU A 378 -2.57 -2.95 8.93
C GLU A 378 -3.77 -3.64 9.56
N GLN A 379 -3.58 -4.37 10.66
CA GLN A 379 -4.59 -4.95 11.50
C GLN A 379 -4.48 -4.49 13.03
N HIS A 380 -4.32 -3.16 13.34
CA HIS A 380 -4.47 -2.49 14.70
C HIS A 380 -5.40 -1.28 15.33
N ILE A 381 -6.34 -0.29 15.02
CA ILE A 381 -7.46 0.20 14.08
C ILE A 381 -8.82 -0.51 14.06
N GLN A 382 -9.46 -0.92 12.95
CA GLN A 382 -10.90 -1.24 12.95
C GLN A 382 -11.39 -2.22 14.03
N GLY A 383 -10.52 -3.03 14.61
CA GLY A 383 -10.73 -3.74 15.88
C GLY A 383 -10.64 -2.85 17.13
N GLY A 384 -9.65 -1.98 17.27
CA GLY A 384 -9.56 -0.89 18.25
C GLY A 384 -10.60 0.24 18.10
N VAL A 385 -11.13 0.47 16.89
CA VAL A 385 -12.24 1.39 16.55
C VAL A 385 -13.59 0.70 16.71
N ALA A 386 -13.75 -0.56 16.29
CA ALA A 386 -14.90 -1.37 16.75
C ALA A 386 -14.88 -1.44 18.28
N ALA A 387 -13.73 -1.67 18.92
CA ALA A 387 -13.56 -1.62 20.36
C ALA A 387 -13.80 -0.23 20.97
N TYR A 388 -13.66 0.86 20.21
CA TYR A 388 -14.07 2.20 20.63
C TYR A 388 -15.60 2.25 20.79
N ASN A 389 -16.33 1.63 19.86
CA ASN A 389 -17.78 1.51 19.89
C ASN A 389 -18.32 0.45 20.89
N PHE A 390 -17.74 -0.76 20.94
CA PHE A 390 -18.27 -1.92 21.69
C PHE A 390 -17.33 -2.58 22.72
N GLY A 391 -16.13 -2.05 22.93
CA GLY A 391 -15.10 -2.60 23.83
C GLY A 391 -14.29 -3.78 23.28
N ILE A 392 -13.01 -3.88 23.68
CA ILE A 392 -12.06 -4.93 23.25
C ILE A 392 -12.56 -6.38 23.47
N GLY A 393 -13.44 -6.60 24.45
CA GLY A 393 -14.07 -7.90 24.70
C GLY A 393 -14.79 -8.46 23.47
N ASN A 394 -15.45 -7.59 22.69
CA ASN A 394 -16.27 -7.97 21.54
C ASN A 394 -15.49 -8.11 20.21
N VAL A 395 -14.23 -7.67 20.15
CA VAL A 395 -13.32 -7.97 19.03
C VAL A 395 -13.04 -9.48 19.02
N ARG A 396 -13.60 -10.25 18.07
CA ARG A 396 -13.57 -11.72 18.07
C ARG A 396 -12.62 -12.32 17.03
N SER A 397 -12.80 -11.95 15.77
CA SER A 397 -11.98 -12.43 14.65
C SER A 397 -12.05 -11.43 13.50
N TRP A 398 -11.16 -11.61 12.53
CA TRP A 398 -11.02 -10.73 11.39
C TRP A 398 -12.31 -10.60 10.56
N ALA A 399 -12.84 -11.74 10.10
CA ALA A 399 -14.06 -11.79 9.28
C ALA A 399 -15.35 -11.40 10.03
N ASN A 400 -15.30 -11.19 11.35
CA ASN A 400 -16.47 -10.84 12.18
C ASN A 400 -16.23 -9.59 13.03
N LEU A 401 -15.41 -8.65 12.52
CA LEU A 401 -14.81 -7.62 13.34
C LEU A 401 -15.78 -6.52 13.81
N ASP A 402 -16.72 -6.08 12.95
CA ASP A 402 -17.82 -5.17 13.31
C ASP A 402 -19.06 -5.90 13.87
N VAL A 403 -19.02 -7.23 14.09
CA VAL A 403 -20.21 -8.00 14.49
C VAL A 403 -20.62 -7.67 15.93
N GLY A 404 -21.58 -6.75 16.04
CA GLY A 404 -22.11 -6.22 17.30
C GLY A 404 -21.83 -4.73 17.54
N THR A 405 -21.12 -4.03 16.64
CA THR A 405 -21.04 -2.57 16.70
C THR A 405 -22.37 -1.92 16.30
N THR A 406 -22.50 -0.61 16.47
CA THR A 406 -23.53 0.19 15.80
C THR A 406 -23.62 -0.20 14.32
N ASP A 407 -24.85 -0.48 13.86
CA ASP A 407 -25.26 -0.99 12.54
C ASP A 407 -24.59 -2.31 12.06
N GLY A 408 -23.50 -2.76 12.70
CA GLY A 408 -22.59 -3.78 12.19
C GLY A 408 -21.62 -3.27 11.12
N ASP A 409 -21.32 -1.96 11.10
CA ASP A 409 -20.46 -1.31 10.09
C ASP A 409 -19.51 -0.22 10.65
N TYR A 410 -19.48 -0.05 11.98
CA TYR A 410 -19.01 1.20 12.58
C TYR A 410 -17.57 1.51 12.18
N SER A 411 -16.69 0.53 12.31
CA SER A 411 -15.27 0.73 12.04
C SER A 411 -15.00 0.85 10.54
N ASN A 412 -15.78 0.13 9.73
CA ASN A 412 -15.75 0.21 8.28
C ASN A 412 -16.10 1.60 7.76
N ASP A 413 -17.13 2.23 8.31
CA ASP A 413 -17.47 3.60 7.94
C ASP A 413 -16.41 4.60 8.41
N VAL A 414 -15.89 4.47 9.63
CA VAL A 414 -14.78 5.31 10.13
C VAL A 414 -13.58 5.30 9.18
N ILE A 415 -13.25 4.17 8.55
CA ILE A 415 -12.11 4.07 7.63
C ILE A 415 -12.44 4.39 6.18
N ALA A 416 -13.66 4.12 5.73
CA ALA A 416 -14.13 4.67 4.48
C ALA A 416 -14.05 6.22 4.47
N ARG A 417 -14.34 6.86 5.62
CA ARG A 417 -14.16 8.29 5.86
C ARG A 417 -12.69 8.69 5.97
N ALA A 418 -11.88 7.97 6.76
CA ALA A 418 -10.45 8.27 6.91
C ALA A 418 -9.69 8.22 5.58
N GLN A 419 -9.90 7.17 4.77
CA GLN A 419 -9.30 7.07 3.44
C GLN A 419 -9.75 8.21 2.51
N TRP A 420 -11.00 8.68 2.64
CA TRP A 420 -11.52 9.76 1.81
C TRP A 420 -10.96 11.13 2.19
N LEU A 421 -10.64 11.38 3.46
CA LEU A 421 -9.88 12.56 3.86
C LEU A 421 -8.50 12.59 3.18
N VAL A 422 -7.81 11.44 3.10
CA VAL A 422 -6.52 11.33 2.40
C VAL A 422 -6.67 11.59 0.90
N ILE A 423 -7.48 10.78 0.20
CA ILE A 423 -7.51 10.80 -1.29
C ILE A 423 -8.41 11.87 -1.90
N GLY A 424 -9.39 12.38 -1.15
CA GLY A 424 -10.31 13.43 -1.59
C GLY A 424 -9.92 14.83 -1.12
N TYR A 425 -9.24 14.95 0.03
CA TYR A 425 -8.94 16.23 0.67
C TYR A 425 -7.46 16.45 1.03
N ASN A 426 -6.57 15.53 0.69
CA ASN A 426 -5.12 15.62 0.93
C ASN A 426 -4.79 15.89 2.42
N TRP A 427 -5.26 14.99 3.28
CA TRP A 427 -4.93 14.85 4.72
C TRP A 427 -3.97 13.69 4.99
#